data_AF-F8QHE3-F1
#
_entry.id   AF-F8QHE3-F1
#
_cell.length_a   1.000
_cell.length_b   1.000
_cell.length_c   1.000
_cell.angle_alpha   90.00
_cell.angle_beta   90.00
_cell.angle_gamma   90.00
#
_symmetry.space_group_name_H-M   'P 1'
#
loop_
_entity.id
_entity.type
_entity.pdbx_description
1 polymer ?
#
loop_
_entity_poly.entity_id
_entity_poly.type
_entity_poly.pdbx_seq_one_letter_code
_entity_poly.pdbx_strand_id
1 'polypeptide(L)'
;MKEYAHLMPLSGHTVYVSENPGEAPDVYTVTLFHQLKCLEIIHREYLDPSLPLIPSALLSHCLNYLRQTILCRPNLRLESVTTRSAKSAQGYEAVCRDWTEVYEEAERNNRVYFNTGNSTE
;
A
#
# COMPACT_ATOMS: atom_id res chain seq x y z
N MET A 1 -16.99 0.02 8.97
CA MET A 1 -15.61 0.55 8.95
C MET A 1 -14.60 -0.26 9.78
N LYS A 2 -14.86 -1.53 10.13
CA LYS A 2 -13.89 -2.43 10.80
C LYS A 2 -13.09 -3.28 9.81
N GLU A 3 -13.62 -3.44 8.59
CA GLU A 3 -13.08 -4.33 7.56
C GLU A 3 -11.65 -3.96 7.13
N TYR A 4 -11.38 -2.67 6.93
CA TYR A 4 -10.05 -2.20 6.49
C TYR A 4 -9.01 -2.18 7.61
N ALA A 5 -9.41 -2.18 8.88
CA ALA A 5 -8.48 -2.19 10.00
C ALA A 5 -7.63 -3.46 10.04
N HIS A 6 -8.18 -4.59 9.56
CA HIS A 6 -7.46 -5.86 9.47
C HIS A 6 -6.52 -5.96 8.26
N LEU A 7 -6.56 -4.99 7.34
CA LEU A 7 -5.69 -4.93 6.16
C LEU A 7 -4.38 -4.17 6.44
N MET A 8 -4.22 -3.64 7.64
CA MET A 8 -3.09 -2.79 8.02
C MET A 8 -2.30 -3.44 9.16
N PRO A 9 -0.99 -3.15 9.28
CA PRO A 9 -0.28 -3.41 10.53
C PRO A 9 -1.00 -2.75 11.70
N LEU A 10 -0.95 -3.38 12.87
CA LEU A 10 -1.46 -2.84 14.14
C LEU A 10 -0.85 -1.48 14.45
N SER A 11 0.42 -1.28 14.08
CA SER A 11 1.13 -0.03 14.24
C SER A 11 0.79 1.05 13.20
N GLY A 12 -0.07 0.75 12.23
CA GLY A 12 -0.42 1.65 11.12
C GLY A 12 0.42 1.45 9.87
N HIS A 13 0.41 2.44 8.97
CA HIS A 13 0.99 2.32 7.62
C HIS A 13 2.39 2.90 7.47
N THR A 14 2.88 3.59 8.49
CA THR A 14 4.13 4.34 8.44
C THR A 14 5.30 3.53 8.97
N VAL A 15 6.45 3.69 8.32
CA VAL A 15 7.74 3.15 8.74
C VAL A 15 8.75 4.28 8.86
N TYR A 16 9.75 4.10 9.72
CA TYR A 16 10.74 5.09 10.08
C TYR A 16 12.11 4.61 9.62
N VAL A 17 12.78 5.40 8.79
CA VAL A 17 14.09 5.05 8.22
C VAL A 17 15.09 6.15 8.54
N SER A 18 16.21 5.77 9.14
CA SER A 18 17.31 6.70 9.44
C SER A 18 18.42 6.48 8.42
N GLU A 19 18.72 7.51 7.63
CA GLU A 19 19.86 7.49 6.70
C GLU A 19 21.19 7.78 7.42
N ASN A 20 21.15 8.69 8.40
CA ASN A 20 22.32 9.09 9.18
C ASN A 20 22.14 8.72 10.67
N PRO A 21 23.11 7.99 11.26
CA PRO A 21 23.07 7.68 12.70
C PRO A 21 23.06 8.96 13.55
N GLY A 22 22.05 9.09 14.41
CA GLY A 22 21.90 10.23 15.33
C GLY A 22 20.96 11.34 14.85
N GLU A 23 20.47 11.28 13.61
CA GLU A 23 19.41 12.16 13.11
C GLU A 23 18.03 11.55 13.31
N ALA A 24 17.01 12.41 13.38
CA ALA A 24 15.63 11.94 13.41
C ALA A 24 15.32 11.17 12.11
N PRO A 25 14.65 10.00 12.20
CA PRO A 25 14.35 9.22 11.00
C PRO A 25 13.25 9.89 10.17
N ASP A 26 13.37 9.71 8.86
CA ASP A 26 12.35 10.08 7.90
C ASP A 26 11.17 9.10 7.95
N VAL A 27 9.98 9.64 7.72
CA VAL A 27 8.72 8.88 7.74
C VAL A 27 8.34 8.50 6.32
N TYR A 28 8.21 7.20 6.09
CA TYR A 28 7.75 6.64 4.83
C TYR A 28 6.51 5.79 5.03
N THR A 29 5.92 5.35 3.93
CA THR A 29 4.84 4.35 3.93
C THR A 29 5.20 3.25 2.94
N VAL A 30 5.07 2.00 3.35
CA VAL A 30 5.27 0.86 2.45
C VAL A 30 4.17 0.90 1.38
N THR A 31 4.55 0.71 0.11
CA THR A 31 3.63 0.79 -1.04
C THR A 31 2.34 0.00 -0.84
N LEU A 32 2.44 -1.23 -0.33
CA LEU A 32 1.29 -2.09 -0.02
C LEU A 32 0.29 -1.39 0.92
N PHE A 33 0.76 -0.88 2.05
CA PHE A 33 -0.10 -0.24 3.06
C PHE A 33 -0.64 1.10 2.57
N HIS A 34 0.12 1.85 1.77
CA HIS A 34 -0.38 3.07 1.13
C HIS A 34 -1.58 2.76 0.23
N GLN A 35 -1.44 1.75 -0.64
CA GLN A 35 -2.50 1.30 -1.54
C GLN A 35 -3.76 0.86 -0.78
N LEU A 36 -3.61 0.08 0.28
CA LEU A 36 -4.73 -0.39 1.12
C LEU A 36 -5.41 0.77 1.87
N LYS A 37 -4.62 1.73 2.37
CA LYS A 37 -5.15 2.94 3.01
C LYS A 37 -5.92 3.82 2.02
N CYS A 38 -5.39 4.00 0.81
CA CYS A 38 -6.08 4.71 -0.26
C CYS A 38 -7.39 4.02 -0.64
N LEU A 39 -7.42 2.68 -0.69
CA LEU A 39 -8.64 1.92 -0.99
C LEU A 39 -9.72 2.14 0.08
N GLU A 40 -9.35 2.14 1.36
CA GLU A 40 -10.28 2.48 2.46
C GLU A 40 -10.88 3.88 2.27
N ILE A 41 -10.05 4.88 1.98
CA ILE A 41 -10.48 6.28 1.78
C ILE A 41 -11.45 6.37 0.60
N ILE A 42 -11.10 5.78 -0.54
CA ILE A 42 -11.95 5.76 -1.73
C ILE A 42 -13.30 5.12 -1.40
N HIS A 43 -13.29 3.94 -0.78
CA HIS A 43 -14.52 3.21 -0.46
C HIS A 43 -15.41 3.99 0.51
N ARG A 44 -14.83 4.53 1.58
CA ARG A 44 -15.55 5.33 2.58
C ARG A 44 -16.19 6.56 1.93
N GLU A 45 -15.42 7.32 1.17
CA GLU A 45 -15.91 8.59 0.62
C GLU A 45 -16.86 8.40 -0.57
N TYR A 46 -16.76 7.27 -1.27
CA TYR A 46 -17.70 6.93 -2.34
C TYR A 46 -19.05 6.44 -1.80
N LEU A 47 -19.06 5.74 -0.66
CA LEU A 47 -20.28 5.13 -0.11
C LEU A 47 -21.00 5.98 0.94
N ASP A 48 -20.38 7.03 1.46
CA ASP A 48 -21.02 7.89 2.45
C ASP A 48 -21.85 8.99 1.77
N PRO A 49 -23.19 8.87 1.73
CA PRO A 49 -24.05 9.84 1.05
C PRO A 49 -24.14 11.17 1.81
N SER A 50 -23.61 11.25 3.04
CA SER A 50 -23.60 12.48 3.83
C SER A 50 -22.46 13.43 3.46
N LEU A 51 -21.47 12.94 2.69
CA LEU A 51 -20.33 13.75 2.28
C LEU A 51 -20.67 14.67 1.10
N PRO A 52 -19.96 15.82 0.97
CA PRO A 52 -20.11 16.69 -0.18
C PRO A 52 -19.79 15.96 -1.49
N LEU A 53 -20.49 16.33 -2.58
CA LEU A 53 -20.19 15.84 -3.94
C LEU A 53 -18.82 16.28 -4.47
N ILE A 54 -18.17 17.22 -3.78
CA ILE A 54 -16.82 17.70 -4.11
C ILE A 54 -15.81 16.73 -3.48
N PRO A 55 -14.93 16.09 -4.28
CA PRO A 55 -13.91 15.20 -3.75
C PRO A 55 -13.03 15.89 -2.71
N SER A 56 -12.76 15.20 -1.59
CA SER A 56 -11.77 15.69 -0.63
C SER A 56 -10.37 15.74 -1.25
N ALA A 57 -9.46 16.50 -0.62
CA ALA A 57 -8.06 16.52 -1.01
C ALA A 57 -7.42 15.12 -0.92
N LEU A 58 -7.82 14.33 0.09
CA LEU A 58 -7.35 12.95 0.25
C LEU A 58 -7.89 12.03 -0.85
N LEU A 59 -9.16 12.11 -1.18
CA LEU A 59 -9.74 11.32 -2.27
C LEU A 59 -9.07 11.67 -3.62
N SER A 60 -8.87 12.96 -3.89
CA SER A 60 -8.17 13.44 -5.08
C SER A 60 -6.73 12.91 -5.15
N HIS A 61 -6.02 12.95 -4.02
CA HIS A 61 -4.68 12.34 -3.87
C HIS A 61 -4.70 10.84 -4.16
N CYS A 62 -5.63 10.09 -3.56
CA CYS A 62 -5.74 8.64 -3.75
C CYS A 62 -6.03 8.26 -5.21
N LEU A 63 -6.93 8.99 -5.88
CA LEU A 63 -7.26 8.75 -7.29
C LEU A 63 -6.07 9.10 -8.21
N ASN A 64 -5.33 10.16 -7.90
CA ASN A 64 -4.11 10.49 -8.63
C ASN A 64 -3.01 9.44 -8.43
N TYR A 65 -2.86 8.92 -7.20
CA TYR A 65 -1.93 7.84 -6.90
C TYR A 65 -2.28 6.53 -7.64
N LEU A 66 -3.57 6.18 -7.70
CA LEU A 66 -4.07 5.04 -8.47
C LEU A 66 -3.77 5.22 -9.97
N ARG A 67 -4.05 6.40 -10.53
CA ARG A 67 -3.72 6.74 -11.92
C ARG A 67 -2.23 6.56 -12.19
N GLN A 68 -1.36 7.10 -11.34
CA GLN A 68 0.09 6.98 -11.49
C GLN A 68 0.55 5.52 -11.42
N THR A 69 0.00 4.72 -10.50
CA THR A 69 0.35 3.30 -10.36
C THR A 69 0.03 2.52 -11.63
N ILE A 70 -1.15 2.73 -12.22
CA ILE A 70 -1.58 2.09 -13.47
C ILE A 70 -0.66 2.49 -14.63
N LEU A 71 -0.28 3.77 -14.71
CA LEU A 71 0.59 4.29 -15.77
C LEU A 71 2.06 3.83 -15.63
N CYS A 72 2.57 3.67 -14.41
CA CYS A 72 3.96 3.28 -14.18
C CYS A 72 4.19 1.77 -14.26
N ARG A 73 3.19 0.94 -13.97
CA ARG A 73 3.26 -0.53 -14.07
C ARG A 73 2.13 -1.09 -14.92
N PRO A 74 2.02 -0.69 -16.20
CA PRO A 74 0.99 -1.22 -17.07
C PRO A 74 1.24 -2.72 -17.28
N ASN A 75 0.18 -3.52 -17.18
CA ASN A 75 0.27 -4.90 -17.60
C ASN A 75 0.29 -4.95 -19.13
N LEU A 76 1.48 -5.00 -19.73
CA LEU A 76 1.67 -5.08 -21.18
C LEU A 76 1.63 -6.52 -21.71
N ARG A 77 1.22 -7.49 -20.88
CA ARG A 77 1.16 -8.89 -21.30
C ARG A 77 0.01 -9.10 -22.25
N LEU A 78 0.25 -9.94 -23.25
CA LEU A 78 -0.80 -10.45 -24.12
C LEU A 78 -1.70 -11.39 -23.33
N GLU A 79 -3.01 -11.24 -23.48
CA GLU A 79 -3.98 -12.20 -22.95
C GLU A 79 -3.76 -13.57 -23.60
N SER A 80 -4.00 -14.64 -22.85
CA SER A 80 -3.87 -15.99 -23.39
C SER A 80 -4.93 -16.24 -24.45
N VAL A 81 -4.50 -16.58 -25.66
CA VAL A 81 -5.41 -17.02 -26.72
C VAL A 81 -5.24 -18.53 -26.89
N THR A 82 -6.32 -19.27 -26.72
CA THR A 82 -6.37 -20.69 -27.09
C THR A 82 -7.04 -20.82 -28.45
N THR A 83 -6.27 -21.19 -29.48
CA THR A 83 -6.84 -21.57 -30.78
C THR A 83 -6.70 -23.07 -31.00
N ARG A 84 -7.51 -23.66 -31.88
CA ARG A 84 -7.47 -25.10 -32.19
C ARG A 84 -6.10 -25.59 -32.69
N SER A 85 -5.27 -24.68 -33.20
CA SER A 85 -3.99 -24.97 -33.86
C SER A 85 -2.76 -24.37 -33.16
N ALA A 86 -2.92 -23.53 -32.12
CA ALA A 86 -1.81 -22.96 -31.39
C ALA A 86 -2.15 -22.69 -29.92
N LYS A 87 -1.21 -23.03 -29.03
CA LYS A 87 -1.21 -22.62 -27.62
C LYS A 87 -0.09 -21.60 -27.43
N SER A 88 -0.41 -20.34 -27.12
CA SER A 88 0.58 -19.45 -26.51
C SER A 88 0.55 -19.65 -24.99
N ALA A 89 1.71 -19.89 -24.39
CA ALA A 89 1.82 -20.01 -22.94
C ALA A 89 2.01 -18.62 -22.32
N GLN A 90 1.26 -18.35 -21.25
CA GLN A 90 1.24 -17.11 -20.48
C GLN A 90 2.59 -16.82 -19.81
N GLY A 91 2.91 -15.53 -19.71
CA GLY A 91 4.11 -15.05 -19.02
C GLY A 91 4.11 -15.32 -17.52
N TYR A 92 5.31 -15.45 -16.94
CA TYR A 92 5.59 -15.67 -15.52
C TYR A 92 4.95 -14.59 -14.63
N GLU A 93 3.94 -14.90 -13.82
CA GLU A 93 3.42 -13.98 -12.82
C GLU A 93 4.36 -13.92 -11.61
N ALA A 94 4.92 -12.75 -11.34
CA ALA A 94 5.68 -12.52 -10.11
C ALA A 94 4.67 -12.28 -8.98
N VAL A 95 4.22 -13.35 -8.34
CA VAL A 95 3.37 -13.26 -7.16
C VAL A 95 4.23 -13.27 -5.91
N CYS A 96 3.91 -12.39 -4.95
CA CYS A 96 4.43 -12.53 -3.60
C CYS A 96 3.77 -13.77 -2.98
N ARG A 97 4.59 -14.71 -2.48
CA ARG A 97 4.10 -15.98 -1.92
C ARG A 97 3.65 -15.85 -0.48
N ASP A 98 4.29 -14.95 0.25
CA ASP A 98 4.01 -14.70 1.64
C ASP A 98 4.09 -13.20 1.91
N TRP A 99 2.95 -12.61 2.23
CA TRP A 99 2.87 -11.21 2.58
C TRP A 99 3.15 -10.98 4.07
N THR A 100 3.10 -12.00 4.94
CA THR A 100 3.25 -11.81 6.40
C THR A 100 4.59 -11.18 6.73
N GLU A 101 5.65 -11.56 6.03
CA GLU A 101 7.00 -10.99 6.14
C GLU A 101 6.99 -9.45 6.04
N VAL A 102 6.19 -8.88 5.14
CA VAL A 102 6.09 -7.41 4.99
C VAL A 102 5.41 -6.78 6.20
N TYR A 103 4.42 -7.43 6.79
CA TYR A 103 3.73 -6.95 7.99
C TYR A 103 4.63 -7.06 9.21
N GLU A 104 5.29 -8.21 9.40
CA GLU A 104 6.20 -8.45 10.53
C GLU A 104 7.36 -7.45 10.54
N GLU A 105 7.93 -7.16 9.36
CA GLU A 105 9.01 -6.19 9.23
C GLU A 105 8.55 -4.74 9.49
N ALA A 106 7.32 -4.39 9.10
CA ALA A 106 6.75 -3.09 9.41
C ALA A 106 6.49 -2.91 10.92
N GLU A 107 5.95 -3.93 11.58
CA GLU A 107 5.78 -3.97 13.03
C GLU A 107 7.11 -3.89 13.77
N ARG A 108 8.10 -4.65 13.30
CA ARG A 108 9.47 -4.63 13.84
C ARG A 108 10.07 -3.24 13.72
N ASN A 109 9.97 -2.60 12.55
CA ASN A 109 10.46 -1.24 12.32
C ASN A 109 9.82 -0.24 13.28
N ASN A 110 8.49 -0.27 13.40
CA ASN A 110 7.75 0.62 14.27
C ASN A 110 8.13 0.44 15.75
N ARG A 111 8.20 -0.81 16.21
CA ARG A 111 8.62 -1.16 17.57
C ARG A 111 10.04 -0.67 17.88
N VAL A 112 10.99 -0.84 16.95
CA VAL A 112 12.35 -0.34 17.14
C VAL A 112 12.34 1.17 17.30
N TYR A 113 11.63 1.91 16.44
CA TYR A 113 11.55 3.36 16.53
C TYR A 113 11.03 3.85 17.90
N PHE A 114 9.86 3.35 18.34
CA PHE A 114 9.27 3.79 19.61
C PHE A 114 10.04 3.33 20.85
N ASN A 115 10.65 2.14 20.82
CA ASN A 115 11.50 1.70 21.92
C ASN A 115 12.79 2.54 22.02
N THR A 116 13.34 2.97 20.89
CA THR A 116 14.53 3.84 20.86
C THR A 116 14.19 5.25 21.36
N GLY A 117 13.00 5.77 21.04
CA GLY A 117 12.51 7.06 21.55
C GLY A 117 12.20 7.06 23.05
N ASN A 118 11.86 5.90 23.64
CA ASN A 118 11.64 5.75 25.09
C ASN A 118 12.93 5.51 25.90
N SER A 119 14.07 5.26 25.24
CA SER A 119 15.38 5.11 25.89
C SER A 119 16.17 6.42 26.01
N THR A 120 15.64 7.51 25.45
CA THR A 120 16.09 8.87 25.68
C THR A 120 15.07 9.57 26.57
N GLU A 121 15.35 9.59 27.87
CA GLU A 121 14.69 10.49 28.85
C GLU A 121 14.72 11.96 28.39
#